data_AF-A0A354SGM3-F1
#
_entry.id   AF-A0A354SGM3-F1
#
_cell.length_a   1.000
_cell.length_b   1.000
_cell.length_c   1.000
_cell.angle_alpha   90.00
_cell.angle_beta   90.00
_cell.angle_gamma   90.00
#
_symmetry.space_group_name_H-M   'P 1'
#
loop_
_entity.id
_entity.type
_entity.pdbx_description
1 polymer ?
#
loop_
_entity_poly.entity_id
_entity_poly.type
_entity_poly.pdbx_seq_one_letter_code
_entity_poly.pdbx_strand_id
1 'polypeptide(L)'
;MIHPDYEILDEEDDENLLNFKRIVPVYSETEGLHQKYIRKVMHAALENYSRYIASPIPAEICRKRNLINIREALVNVHFPEGDAPVETFIDARSEAHRRLIYDEFFFFQLGMAVKKSG
;
A
#
# COMPACT_ATOMS: atom_id res chain seq x y z
N MET A 1 -20.84 20.00 -12.25
CA MET A 1 -21.33 19.96 -10.85
C MET A 1 -21.28 18.50 -10.46
N ILE A 2 -20.25 18.12 -9.72
CA ILE A 2 -19.86 16.72 -9.47
C ILE A 2 -20.86 16.16 -8.44
N HIS A 3 -21.55 15.08 -8.81
CA HIS A 3 -22.46 14.37 -7.92
C HIS A 3 -21.63 13.81 -6.74
N PRO A 4 -22.03 14.01 -5.48
CA PRO A 4 -21.32 13.44 -4.34
C PRO A 4 -21.42 11.90 -4.38
N ASP A 5 -20.32 11.23 -4.07
CA ASP A 5 -20.38 9.79 -3.81
C ASP A 5 -21.07 9.56 -2.46
N TYR A 6 -22.01 8.62 -2.42
CA TYR A 6 -22.67 8.19 -1.20
C TYR A 6 -22.52 6.68 -1.00
N GLU A 7 -22.67 6.26 0.24
CA GLU A 7 -22.66 4.86 0.64
C GLU A 7 -23.81 4.66 1.63
N ILE A 8 -24.61 3.62 1.37
CA ILE A 8 -25.68 3.20 2.27
C ILE A 8 -25.01 2.27 3.27
N LEU A 9 -25.18 2.55 4.55
CA LEU A 9 -24.62 1.73 5.63
C LEU A 9 -25.70 0.73 6.05
N ASP A 10 -25.51 -0.53 5.71
CA ASP A 10 -26.32 -1.64 6.22
C ASP A 10 -25.66 -2.20 7.49
N GLU A 11 -26.43 -2.79 8.43
CA GLU A 11 -25.90 -3.28 9.72
C GLU A 11 -24.83 -4.40 9.56
N GLU A 12 -24.77 -5.07 8.40
CA GLU A 12 -23.72 -6.04 8.03
C GLU A 12 -22.46 -5.39 7.43
N ASP A 13 -22.54 -4.14 6.96
CA ASP A 13 -21.45 -3.41 6.29
C ASP A 13 -20.57 -2.60 7.26
N ASP A 14 -20.93 -2.54 8.54
CA ASP A 14 -20.19 -1.80 9.58
C ASP A 14 -18.74 -2.33 9.74
N GLU A 15 -18.47 -3.57 9.32
CA GLU A 15 -17.13 -4.17 9.31
C GLU A 15 -16.29 -3.84 8.06
N ASN A 16 -16.90 -3.41 6.94
CA ASN A 16 -16.22 -3.20 5.65
C ASN A 16 -16.15 -1.71 5.24
N LEU A 17 -15.52 -0.88 6.08
CA LEU A 17 -15.30 0.55 5.86
C LEU A 17 -14.26 0.87 4.76
N LEU A 18 -14.23 0.15 3.64
CA LEU A 18 -13.23 0.30 2.57
C LEU A 18 -13.36 1.62 1.80
N ASN A 19 -14.53 2.25 1.83
CA ASN A 19 -14.84 3.43 1.03
C ASN A 19 -15.11 4.68 1.87
N PHE A 20 -15.14 4.58 3.20
CA PHE A 20 -15.52 5.69 4.08
C PHE A 20 -14.80 5.63 5.44
N LYS A 21 -14.74 6.77 6.15
CA LYS A 21 -14.16 6.90 7.52
C LYS A 21 -12.68 6.53 7.64
N ARG A 22 -11.92 6.58 6.54
CA ARG A 22 -10.47 6.31 6.52
C ARG A 22 -9.78 7.03 5.36
N ILE A 23 -8.46 6.90 5.26
CA ILE A 23 -7.73 7.27 4.05
C ILE A 23 -8.14 6.30 2.94
N VAL A 24 -8.81 6.82 1.92
CA VAL A 24 -9.39 6.01 0.84
C VAL A 24 -8.45 6.00 -0.38
N PRO A 25 -8.09 4.81 -0.90
CA PRO A 25 -7.26 4.70 -2.11
C PRO A 25 -7.95 5.22 -3.34
N VAL A 26 -7.16 5.86 -4.18
CA VAL A 26 -7.54 6.30 -5.52
C VAL A 26 -6.73 5.48 -6.53
N TYR A 27 -7.43 4.69 -7.33
CA TYR A 27 -6.83 3.90 -8.41
C TYR A 27 -7.09 4.55 -9.76
N SER A 28 -6.21 4.31 -10.74
CA SER A 28 -6.49 4.70 -12.12
C SER A 28 -7.71 3.94 -12.64
N GLU A 29 -8.73 4.66 -13.09
CA GLU A 29 -9.94 4.05 -13.67
C GLU A 29 -9.69 3.70 -15.14
N THR A 30 -10.05 2.48 -15.50
CA THR A 30 -10.26 2.08 -16.89
C THR A 30 -11.76 2.02 -17.14
N GLU A 31 -12.20 2.26 -18.38
CA GLU A 31 -13.62 2.23 -18.73
C GLU A 31 -14.30 0.94 -18.21
N GLY A 32 -15.40 1.11 -17.47
CA GLY A 32 -16.14 0.00 -16.86
C GLY A 32 -15.64 -0.49 -15.49
N LEU A 33 -14.56 0.08 -14.93
CA LEU A 33 -14.05 -0.27 -13.59
C LEU A 33 -14.12 0.92 -12.62
N HIS A 34 -15.15 0.93 -11.78
CA HIS A 34 -15.36 1.95 -10.75
C HIS A 34 -14.44 1.77 -9.53
N GLN A 35 -14.08 2.86 -8.84
CA GLN A 35 -13.24 2.84 -7.63
C GLN A 35 -13.66 1.80 -6.60
N LYS A 36 -14.96 1.74 -6.25
CA LYS A 36 -15.50 0.82 -5.23
C LYS A 36 -15.16 -0.64 -5.56
N TYR A 37 -15.25 -1.02 -6.84
CA TYR A 37 -14.93 -2.36 -7.29
C TYR A 37 -13.42 -2.64 -7.20
N ILE A 38 -12.58 -1.72 -7.67
CA ILE A 38 -11.11 -1.88 -7.60
C ILE A 38 -10.65 -1.98 -6.14
N ARG A 39 -11.18 -1.15 -5.24
CA ARG A 39 -10.87 -1.21 -3.80
C ARG A 39 -11.25 -2.57 -3.20
N LYS A 40 -12.43 -3.10 -3.53
CA LYS A 40 -12.86 -4.43 -3.06
C LYS A 40 -11.92 -5.53 -3.56
N VAL A 41 -11.53 -5.49 -4.84
CA VAL A 41 -10.58 -6.44 -5.42
C VAL A 41 -9.22 -6.35 -4.73
N MET A 42 -8.69 -5.13 -4.56
CA MET A 42 -7.39 -4.91 -3.93
C MET A 42 -7.39 -5.32 -2.46
N HIS A 43 -8.47 -5.03 -1.72
CA HIS A 43 -8.63 -5.48 -0.34
C HIS A 43 -8.60 -7.01 -0.26
N ALA A 44 -9.43 -7.69 -1.06
CA ALA A 44 -9.48 -9.15 -1.09
C ALA A 44 -8.12 -9.76 -1.50
N ALA A 45 -7.40 -9.14 -2.44
CA ALA A 45 -6.07 -9.58 -2.85
C ALA A 45 -5.07 -9.49 -1.69
N LEU A 46 -5.03 -8.35 -1.00
CA LEU A 46 -4.12 -8.15 0.13
C LEU A 46 -4.48 -9.04 1.31
N GLU A 47 -5.76 -9.17 1.65
CA GLU A 47 -6.23 -10.03 2.73
C GLU A 47 -5.83 -11.50 2.51
N ASN A 48 -6.07 -12.02 1.32
CA ASN A 48 -5.88 -13.44 1.03
C ASN A 48 -4.42 -13.81 0.70
N TYR A 49 -3.67 -12.89 0.07
CA TYR A 49 -2.38 -13.21 -0.55
C TYR A 49 -1.17 -12.44 -0.01
N SER A 50 -1.35 -11.35 0.77
CA SER A 50 -0.20 -10.56 1.26
C SER A 50 0.80 -11.37 2.10
N ARG A 51 0.33 -12.43 2.77
CA ARG A 51 1.18 -13.36 3.55
C ARG A 51 2.20 -14.14 2.72
N TYR A 52 1.99 -14.28 1.42
CA TYR A 52 2.91 -15.00 0.53
C TYR A 52 4.03 -14.11 0.00
N ILE A 53 4.00 -12.82 0.30
CA ILE A 53 5.02 -11.88 -0.14
C ILE A 53 6.25 -12.04 0.74
N ALA A 54 7.34 -12.52 0.12
CA ALA A 54 8.64 -12.58 0.75
C ALA A 54 9.42 -11.28 0.53
N SER A 55 10.12 -10.82 1.56
CA SER A 55 11.03 -9.70 1.42
C SER A 55 12.19 -10.10 0.51
N PRO A 56 12.48 -9.33 -0.56
CA PRO A 56 13.65 -9.57 -1.39
C PRO A 56 14.96 -9.13 -0.71
N ILE A 57 14.85 -8.36 0.40
CA ILE A 57 15.98 -7.77 1.10
C ILE A 57 16.33 -8.66 2.31
N PRO A 58 17.61 -8.99 2.52
CA PRO A 58 18.04 -9.74 3.70
C PRO A 58 17.58 -9.08 5.01
N ALA A 59 17.06 -9.89 5.93
CA ALA A 59 16.48 -9.40 7.19
C ALA A 59 17.44 -8.55 8.04
N GLU A 60 18.75 -8.83 7.96
CA GLU A 60 19.77 -8.03 8.64
C GLU A 60 19.84 -6.58 8.14
N ILE A 61 19.71 -6.37 6.81
CA ILE A 61 19.67 -5.04 6.21
C ILE A 61 18.40 -4.32 6.64
N CYS A 62 17.26 -5.01 6.63
CA CYS A 62 16.00 -4.46 7.11
C CYS A 62 16.10 -3.97 8.56
N ARG A 63 16.66 -4.78 9.46
CA ARG A 63 16.90 -4.39 10.86
C ARG A 63 17.82 -3.18 10.97
N LYS A 64 18.96 -3.18 10.25
CA LYS A 64 19.92 -2.07 10.27
C LYS A 64 19.32 -0.74 9.78
N ARG A 65 18.33 -0.81 8.89
CA ARG A 65 17.66 0.35 8.28
C ARG A 65 16.30 0.66 8.92
N ASN A 66 15.93 -0.04 9.99
CA ASN A 66 14.65 0.04 10.68
C ASN A 66 13.44 -0.11 9.74
N LEU A 67 13.51 -0.98 8.74
CA LEU A 67 12.44 -1.13 7.75
C LEU A 67 11.35 -2.07 8.28
N ILE A 68 10.09 -1.67 8.14
CA ILE A 68 8.92 -2.49 8.49
C ILE A 68 8.81 -3.73 7.58
N ASN A 69 7.95 -4.68 7.95
CA ASN A 69 7.72 -5.86 7.13
C ASN A 69 7.14 -5.46 5.76
N ILE A 70 7.56 -6.13 4.68
CA ILE A 70 7.05 -5.83 3.33
C ILE A 70 5.53 -6.02 3.22
N ARG A 71 4.98 -7.01 3.93
CA ARG A 71 3.53 -7.24 4.01
C ARG A 71 2.82 -6.05 4.65
N GLU A 72 3.34 -5.60 5.79
CA GLU A 72 2.80 -4.43 6.50
C GLU A 72 2.87 -3.18 5.63
N ALA A 73 3.98 -2.97 4.94
CA ALA A 73 4.13 -1.85 4.02
C ALA A 73 3.12 -1.89 2.88
N LEU A 74 2.93 -3.05 2.26
CA LEU A 74 1.99 -3.19 1.16
C LEU A 74 0.54 -3.00 1.63
N VAL A 75 0.16 -3.56 2.77
CA VAL A 75 -1.17 -3.34 3.32
C VAL A 75 -1.36 -1.86 3.66
N ASN A 76 -0.40 -1.23 4.36
CA ASN A 76 -0.53 0.15 4.79
C ASN A 76 -0.52 1.16 3.65
N VAL A 77 0.23 0.95 2.56
CA VAL A 77 0.21 1.88 1.42
C VAL A 77 -1.16 1.91 0.73
N HIS A 78 -1.88 0.77 0.76
CA HIS A 78 -3.22 0.65 0.19
C HIS A 78 -4.32 0.91 1.20
N PHE A 79 -4.19 0.53 2.46
CA PHE A 79 -5.25 0.67 3.46
C PHE A 79 -4.62 1.09 4.79
N PRO A 80 -4.24 2.37 4.93
CA PRO A 80 -3.66 2.88 6.16
C PRO A 80 -4.58 2.65 7.37
N GLU A 81 -3.98 2.54 8.54
CA GLU A 81 -4.69 2.54 9.82
C GLU A 81 -5.40 3.89 10.06
N GLY A 82 -6.44 3.88 10.90
CA GLY A 82 -7.36 5.02 11.04
C GLY A 82 -6.74 6.29 11.64
N ASP A 83 -5.65 6.14 12.39
CA ASP A 83 -4.88 7.23 13.02
C ASP A 83 -3.65 7.65 12.21
N ALA A 84 -3.47 7.08 11.02
CA ALA A 84 -2.32 7.34 10.17
C ALA A 84 -2.26 8.83 9.74
N PRO A 85 -1.11 9.51 9.84
CA PRO A 85 -0.98 10.90 9.43
C PRO A 85 -1.10 11.05 7.90
N VAL A 86 -2.24 11.58 7.44
CA VAL A 86 -2.58 11.72 6.01
C VAL A 86 -1.46 12.37 5.19
N GLU A 87 -0.85 13.43 5.71
CA GLU A 87 0.23 14.16 5.03
C GLU A 87 1.42 13.27 4.66
N THR A 88 1.75 12.29 5.51
CA THR A 88 2.87 11.38 5.22
C THR A 88 2.56 10.42 4.07
N PHE A 89 1.29 10.14 3.80
CA PHE A 89 0.88 9.33 2.66
C PHE A 89 0.81 10.16 1.39
N ILE A 90 0.32 11.40 1.47
CA ILE A 90 0.30 12.34 0.34
C ILE A 90 1.72 12.61 -0.16
N ASP A 91 2.67 12.85 0.75
CA ASP A 91 4.06 13.15 0.40
C ASP A 91 4.91 11.90 0.09
N ALA A 92 4.31 10.69 0.12
CA ALA A 92 5.02 9.42 -0.01
C ALA A 92 6.18 9.23 1.01
N ARG A 93 5.98 9.69 2.25
CA ARG A 93 6.96 9.67 3.36
C ARG A 93 6.62 8.71 4.50
N SER A 94 5.44 8.08 4.49
CA SER A 94 5.06 7.06 5.48
C SER A 94 6.08 5.90 5.52
N GLU A 95 6.13 5.14 6.60
CA GLU A 95 6.99 3.94 6.70
C GLU A 95 6.71 2.90 5.61
N ALA A 96 5.46 2.78 5.16
CA ALA A 96 5.05 1.94 4.04
C ALA A 96 5.76 2.35 2.73
N HIS A 97 5.65 3.63 2.37
CA HIS A 97 6.37 4.19 1.23
C HIS A 97 7.89 4.04 1.38
N ARG A 98 8.46 4.37 2.55
CA ARG A 98 9.90 4.21 2.82
C ARG A 98 10.38 2.79 2.58
N ARG A 99 9.60 1.80 3.01
CA ARG A 99 9.89 0.37 2.79
C ARG A 99 9.91 0.01 1.30
N LEU A 100 8.88 0.39 0.55
CA LEU A 100 8.77 0.04 -0.87
C LEU A 100 9.81 0.77 -1.73
N ILE A 101 10.05 2.05 -1.47
CA ILE A 101 11.09 2.85 -2.14
C ILE A 101 12.46 2.25 -1.88
N TYR A 102 12.74 1.80 -0.64
CA TYR A 102 14.02 1.18 -0.32
C TYR A 102 14.23 -0.13 -1.10
N ASP A 103 13.20 -0.97 -1.21
CA ASP A 103 13.30 -2.24 -1.93
C ASP A 103 13.67 -2.04 -3.41
N GLU A 104 13.01 -1.09 -4.08
CA GLU A 104 13.33 -0.74 -5.47
C GLU A 104 14.73 -0.13 -5.60
N PHE A 105 15.06 0.84 -4.75
CA PHE A 105 16.36 1.51 -4.79
C PHE A 105 17.52 0.58 -4.48
N PHE A 106 17.32 -0.41 -3.60
CA PHE A 106 18.33 -1.41 -3.29
C PHE A 106 18.75 -2.19 -4.55
N PHE A 107 17.79 -2.66 -5.35
CA PHE A 107 18.08 -3.39 -6.58
C PHE A 107 18.75 -2.53 -7.63
N PHE A 108 18.34 -1.27 -7.74
CA PHE A 108 19.01 -0.30 -8.61
C PHE A 108 20.49 -0.14 -8.23
N GLN A 109 20.78 0.10 -6.94
CA GLN A 109 22.15 0.25 -6.44
C GLN A 109 22.96 -1.05 -6.58
N LEU A 110 22.34 -2.21 -6.34
CA LEU A 110 22.99 -3.51 -6.52
C LEU A 110 23.40 -3.72 -7.99
N GLY A 111 22.52 -3.41 -8.93
CA GLY A 111 22.83 -3.48 -10.36
C GLY A 111 23.97 -2.55 -10.77
N MET A 112 24.00 -1.32 -10.24
CA MET A 112 25.11 -0.38 -10.46
C MET A 112 26.43 -0.90 -9.90
N ALA A 113 26.41 -1.50 -8.70
CA ALA A 113 27.59 -2.06 -8.06
C ALA A 113 28.17 -3.23 -8.86
N VAL A 114 27.31 -4.15 -9.33
CA VAL A 114 27.72 -5.28 -10.18
C VAL A 114 28.36 -4.77 -11.48
N LYS A 115 27.79 -3.74 -12.12
CA LYS A 115 28.32 -3.16 -13.36
C LYS A 115 29.68 -2.47 -13.16
N LYS A 116 29.95 -1.90 -11.97
CA LYS A 116 31.23 -1.25 -11.67
C LYS A 116 32.35 -2.26 -11.38
N SER A 117 32.00 -3.48 -10.99
CA SER A 117 32.94 -4.54 -10.65
C SER A 117 33.35 -5.44 -11.82
N GLY A 118 32.74 -5.27 -13.00
CA GLY A 118 33.15 -5.88 -14.26
C GLY A 118 33.74 -4.86 -15.21
#